data_AF-A0A661MWH7-F1
#
_entry.id   AF-A0A661MWH7-F1
#
_cell.length_a   1.000
_cell.length_b   1.000
_cell.length_c   1.000
_cell.angle_alpha   90.00
_cell.angle_beta   90.00
_cell.angle_gamma   90.00
#
_symmetry.space_group_name_H-M   'P 1'
#
loop_
_entity.id
_entity.type
_entity.pdbx_description
1 polymer ?
#
loop_
_entity_poly.entity_id
_entity_poly.type
_entity_poly.pdbx_seq_one_letter_code
_entity_poly.pdbx_strand_id
1 'polypeptide(L)'
;MRRISAHALATLAVGLWGWSVTAQAQDPPPTDPVTDTTPPLVASTPDASGEWLSDLYHQTRGSVVLIRTDDGGVGSGFIFHSPRHVATAFHVVANAETIGVTVPGFRPMRAEVIAWDAVTDLAILELPGEIPDARVLEARAAGPHIGMPVAVIGHPFSQYAQRLDELHGLLDWTLTSGIVGGMSEGWIQIDAAVNPGNSGGPVLAEDGTVIGVVSARLNRAEGIGFASRVGALSALMERAPMAPPGTSVIEQDKFELGFMVGWDQSTLTGFMLGGGAVFFQSFPLRLRLGLLNGNETMTGSEVIQRHIDRYAIEVEAGYRLPFFVGMSVSVLLGAAIDVDLIEDTRAVAVDDGSCTPTAAAPCTTPVAITVQKETRVGARPQLGLSATVFFFRLSYAFQADLEQFDHSVHRFYVAVAL
;
A
#
# COMPACT_ATOMS: atom_id res chain seq x y z
N MET A 1 -42.04 -34.11 -22.51
CA MET A 1 -42.43 -32.88 -23.24
C MET A 1 -43.53 -32.16 -22.46
N ARG A 2 -43.28 -30.90 -22.05
CA ARG A 2 -44.20 -29.91 -21.40
C ARG A 2 -44.76 -30.36 -20.03
N ARG A 3 -44.81 -29.55 -18.97
CA ARG A 3 -44.98 -28.09 -18.82
C ARG A 3 -44.18 -27.59 -17.60
N ILE A 4 -43.47 -26.48 -17.75
CA ILE A 4 -42.93 -25.69 -16.64
C ILE A 4 -44.00 -24.64 -16.32
N SER A 5 -44.49 -24.62 -15.08
CA SER A 5 -45.37 -23.59 -14.55
C SER A 5 -44.59 -22.82 -13.49
N ALA A 6 -44.55 -21.50 -13.67
CA ALA A 6 -43.91 -20.51 -12.81
C ALA A 6 -44.55 -20.42 -11.41
N HIS A 7 -44.00 -19.49 -10.61
CA HIS A 7 -44.31 -19.05 -9.23
C HIS A 7 -43.34 -19.67 -8.19
N ALA A 8 -42.54 -18.94 -7.41
CA ALA A 8 -42.53 -17.52 -7.08
C ALA A 8 -41.09 -17.03 -6.78
N LEU A 9 -40.71 -15.91 -7.41
CA LEU A 9 -39.52 -15.12 -7.08
C LEU A 9 -39.93 -14.11 -6.01
N ALA A 10 -39.29 -14.16 -4.83
CA ALA A 10 -39.32 -13.10 -3.84
C ALA A 10 -37.94 -12.45 -3.79
N THR A 11 -37.85 -11.30 -4.46
CA THR A 11 -36.73 -10.37 -4.44
C THR A 11 -36.70 -9.61 -3.11
N LEU A 12 -35.54 -9.56 -2.46
CA LEU A 12 -35.28 -8.68 -1.32
C LEU A 12 -35.00 -7.26 -1.83
N ALA A 13 -35.97 -6.38 -1.59
CA ALA A 13 -35.90 -4.96 -1.86
C ALA A 13 -35.15 -4.24 -0.71
N VAL A 14 -34.06 -3.55 -1.04
CA VAL A 14 -33.48 -2.51 -0.17
C VAL A 14 -34.15 -1.20 -0.55
N GLY A 15 -34.85 -0.60 0.40
CA GLY A 15 -35.66 0.61 0.21
C GLY A 15 -34.79 1.85 -0.04
N LEU A 16 -34.90 2.39 -1.25
CA LEU A 16 -34.57 3.79 -1.55
C LEU A 16 -35.83 4.62 -1.36
N TRP A 17 -35.86 5.46 -0.33
CA TRP A 17 -36.86 6.50 -0.20
C TRP A 17 -36.52 7.63 -1.17
N GLY A 18 -37.24 7.69 -2.28
CA GLY A 18 -37.22 8.81 -3.20
C GLY A 18 -38.06 9.97 -2.65
N TRP A 19 -37.42 11.08 -2.32
CA TRP A 19 -38.10 12.37 -2.25
C TRP A 19 -38.18 12.93 -3.68
N SER A 20 -39.40 13.02 -4.20
CA SER A 20 -39.70 13.73 -5.44
C SER A 20 -39.59 15.23 -5.17
N VAL A 21 -38.43 15.83 -5.43
CA VAL A 21 -38.34 17.28 -5.59
C VAL A 21 -38.62 17.58 -7.05
N THR A 22 -39.79 18.13 -7.33
CA THR A 22 -40.11 18.77 -8.60
C THR A 22 -39.18 19.98 -8.75
N ALA A 23 -38.07 19.81 -9.46
CA ALA A 23 -37.23 20.93 -9.85
C ALA A 23 -37.97 21.78 -10.90
N GLN A 24 -38.60 22.86 -10.46
CA GLN A 24 -38.93 23.97 -11.33
C GLN A 24 -37.61 24.55 -11.85
N ALA A 25 -37.46 24.62 -13.17
CA ALA A 25 -36.35 25.32 -13.80
C ALA A 25 -36.44 26.80 -13.40
N GLN A 26 -35.55 27.23 -12.51
CA GLN A 26 -35.25 28.64 -12.27
C GLN A 26 -34.07 29.01 -13.16
N ASP A 27 -34.22 30.09 -13.93
CA ASP A 27 -33.14 30.66 -14.72
C ASP A 27 -31.92 30.94 -13.82
N PRO A 28 -30.69 30.70 -14.30
CA PRO A 28 -29.50 30.98 -13.53
C PRO A 28 -29.40 32.48 -13.23
N PRO A 29 -28.95 32.87 -12.02
CA PRO A 29 -28.69 34.27 -11.72
C PRO A 29 -27.57 34.81 -12.63
N PRO A 30 -27.60 36.11 -12.98
CA PRO A 30 -26.56 36.70 -13.80
C PRO A 30 -25.21 36.59 -13.08
N THR A 31 -24.23 35.99 -13.75
CA THR A 31 -22.85 35.89 -13.27
C THR A 31 -22.19 37.26 -13.33
N ASP A 32 -21.82 37.80 -12.18
CA ASP A 32 -20.89 38.94 -12.12
C ASP A 32 -19.56 38.54 -12.77
N PRO A 33 -18.89 39.44 -13.51
CA PRO A 33 -17.60 39.15 -14.11
C PRO A 33 -16.58 38.91 -13.00
N VAL A 34 -16.07 37.67 -12.94
CA VAL A 34 -14.90 37.30 -12.13
C VAL A 34 -13.75 38.19 -12.59
N THR A 35 -13.39 39.15 -11.74
CA THR A 35 -12.21 39.98 -12.00
C THR A 35 -11.01 39.11 -11.71
N ASP A 36 -10.32 38.71 -12.77
CA ASP A 36 -9.08 37.95 -12.73
C ASP A 36 -7.99 38.77 -12.03
N THR A 37 -7.75 38.49 -10.76
CA THR A 37 -6.63 39.04 -9.99
C THR A 37 -5.45 38.07 -10.01
N THR A 38 -5.14 37.48 -11.17
CA THR A 38 -3.88 36.77 -11.38
C THR A 38 -2.72 37.73 -11.09
N PRO A 39 -1.87 37.46 -10.08
CA PRO A 39 -0.64 38.23 -9.86
C PRO A 39 0.18 38.23 -11.14
N PRO A 40 0.84 39.34 -11.51
CA PRO A 40 1.60 39.39 -12.76
C PRO A 40 2.61 38.25 -12.78
N LEU A 41 2.48 37.40 -13.82
CA LEU A 41 3.43 36.37 -14.16
C LEU A 41 4.78 37.08 -14.30
N VAL A 42 5.69 36.87 -13.36
CA VAL A 42 7.10 37.19 -13.58
C VAL A 42 7.57 36.15 -14.58
N ALA A 43 7.33 36.42 -15.85
CA ALA A 43 7.79 35.61 -16.95
C ALA A 43 9.30 35.81 -17.07
N SER A 44 10.07 35.04 -16.32
CA SER A 44 11.35 34.58 -16.85
C SER A 44 10.99 33.62 -17.97
N THR A 45 10.95 34.14 -19.20
CA THR A 45 10.94 33.28 -20.39
C THR A 45 12.13 32.32 -20.27
N PRO A 46 11.91 31.00 -20.26
CA PRO A 46 12.98 30.02 -20.36
C PRO A 46 13.85 30.39 -21.53
N ASP A 47 15.16 30.43 -21.33
CA ASP A 47 16.08 30.68 -22.43
C ASP A 47 15.97 29.51 -23.42
N ALA A 48 15.27 29.76 -24.53
CA ALA A 48 15.00 28.79 -25.58
C ALA A 48 16.27 28.29 -26.29
N SER A 49 17.43 28.88 -25.99
CA SER A 49 18.75 28.49 -26.47
C SER A 49 19.24 27.15 -25.89
N GLY A 50 18.72 26.73 -24.72
CA GLY A 50 19.27 25.61 -23.96
C GLY A 50 20.60 25.91 -23.24
N GLU A 51 21.08 27.16 -23.28
CA GLU A 51 22.31 27.59 -22.59
C GLU A 51 22.21 27.38 -21.08
N TRP A 52 21.01 27.57 -20.50
CA TRP A 52 20.77 27.35 -19.08
C TRP A 52 21.09 25.92 -18.62
N LEU A 53 20.90 24.90 -19.46
CA LEU A 53 21.23 23.51 -19.10
C LEU A 53 22.74 23.29 -19.02
N SER A 54 23.51 23.92 -19.91
CA SER A 54 24.97 23.87 -19.90
C SER A 54 25.51 24.54 -18.63
N ASP A 55 25.02 25.73 -18.33
CA ASP A 55 25.41 26.46 -17.12
C ASP A 55 25.03 25.67 -15.87
N LEU A 56 23.79 25.17 -15.81
CA LEU A 56 23.31 24.35 -14.72
C LEU A 56 24.18 23.10 -14.52
N TYR A 57 24.53 22.41 -15.60
CA TYR A 57 25.42 21.25 -15.54
C TYR A 57 26.75 21.60 -14.88
N HIS A 58 27.43 22.64 -15.37
CA HIS A 58 28.73 23.06 -14.84
C HIS A 58 28.65 23.53 -13.38
N GLN A 59 27.54 24.17 -13.01
CA GLN A 59 27.32 24.73 -11.70
C GLN A 59 26.92 23.69 -10.64
N THR A 60 26.31 22.56 -11.04
CA THR A 60 25.72 21.60 -10.10
C THR A 60 26.42 20.24 -10.07
N ARG A 61 27.04 19.79 -11.17
CA ARG A 61 27.63 18.44 -11.28
C ARG A 61 28.60 18.08 -10.15
N GLY A 62 29.38 19.04 -9.64
CA GLY A 62 30.35 18.79 -8.56
C GLY A 62 29.70 18.55 -7.19
N SER A 63 28.41 18.86 -7.06
CA SER A 63 27.64 18.71 -5.82
C SER A 63 26.75 17.46 -5.84
N VAL A 64 26.64 16.79 -6.99
CA VAL A 64 25.85 15.57 -7.17
C VAL A 64 26.77 14.38 -6.96
N VAL A 65 26.33 13.42 -6.16
CA VAL A 65 27.16 12.32 -5.68
C VAL A 65 26.57 10.98 -6.07
N LEU A 66 27.43 10.00 -6.30
CA LEU A 66 27.04 8.61 -6.50
C LEU A 66 26.98 7.90 -5.14
N ILE A 67 25.88 7.20 -4.88
CA ILE A 67 25.68 6.41 -3.67
C ILE A 67 25.67 4.93 -4.04
N ARG A 68 26.40 4.13 -3.27
CA ARG A 68 26.42 2.67 -3.36
C ARG A 68 26.24 2.04 -2.00
N THR A 69 25.49 0.97 -1.95
CA THR A 69 25.22 0.21 -0.73
C THR A 69 25.81 -1.20 -0.87
N ASP A 70 26.05 -1.84 0.26
CA ASP A 70 26.63 -3.18 0.36
C ASP A 70 25.72 -4.29 -0.17
N ASP A 71 24.40 -4.08 -0.16
CA ASP A 71 23.41 -4.95 -0.80
C ASP A 71 23.34 -4.79 -2.33
N GLY A 72 24.19 -3.94 -2.92
CA GLY A 72 24.27 -3.70 -4.36
C GLY A 72 23.33 -2.61 -4.88
N GLY A 73 22.65 -1.89 -3.99
CA GLY A 73 21.89 -0.68 -4.32
C GLY A 73 22.78 0.43 -4.89
N VAL A 74 22.20 1.19 -5.82
CA VAL A 74 22.85 2.30 -6.51
C VAL A 74 21.86 3.45 -6.64
N GLY A 75 22.29 4.64 -6.25
CA GLY A 75 21.50 5.85 -6.35
C GLY A 75 22.37 7.10 -6.50
N SER A 76 21.72 8.24 -6.48
CA SER A 76 22.33 9.55 -6.48
C SER A 76 22.03 10.27 -5.17
N GLY A 77 22.79 11.31 -4.89
CA GLY A 77 22.52 12.27 -3.84
C GLY A 77 23.03 13.63 -4.23
N PHE A 78 22.88 14.62 -3.36
CA PHE A 78 23.50 15.92 -3.55
C PHE A 78 23.89 16.57 -2.22
N ILE A 79 24.95 17.36 -2.27
CA ILE A 79 25.44 18.14 -1.13
C ILE A 79 24.43 19.25 -0.82
N PHE A 80 23.88 19.23 0.38
CA PHE A 80 22.88 20.17 0.88
C PHE A 80 23.23 20.57 2.32
N HIS A 81 22.69 21.68 2.82
CA HIS A 81 22.89 22.19 4.19
C HIS A 81 24.34 22.53 4.60
N SER A 82 25.31 21.62 4.47
CA SER A 82 26.74 21.85 4.66
C SER A 82 27.58 21.01 3.70
N PRO A 83 28.88 21.30 3.51
CA PRO A 83 29.77 20.53 2.64
C PRO A 83 30.02 19.06 3.03
N ARG A 84 29.37 18.55 4.09
CA ARG A 84 29.43 17.14 4.52
C ARG A 84 28.08 16.45 4.59
N HIS A 85 26.97 17.15 4.31
CA HIS A 85 25.65 16.54 4.33
C HIS A 85 25.15 16.26 2.91
N VAL A 86 24.65 15.05 2.70
CA VAL A 86 24.13 14.60 1.41
C VAL A 86 22.66 14.24 1.57
N ALA A 87 21.80 14.85 0.76
CA ALA A 87 20.40 14.46 0.65
C ALA A 87 20.28 13.36 -0.41
N THR A 88 19.41 12.39 -0.14
CA THR A 88 19.10 11.29 -1.05
C THR A 88 17.69 10.77 -0.79
N ALA A 89 17.27 9.76 -1.56
CA ALA A 89 16.02 9.06 -1.34
C ALA A 89 16.19 7.99 -0.27
N PHE A 90 15.21 7.84 0.62
CA PHE A 90 15.28 6.89 1.72
C PHE A 90 15.45 5.45 1.23
N HIS A 91 14.69 5.04 0.21
CA HIS A 91 14.75 3.68 -0.32
C HIS A 91 16.13 3.31 -0.88
N VAL A 92 16.99 4.28 -1.22
CA VAL A 92 18.37 4.02 -1.68
C VAL A 92 19.22 3.47 -0.53
N VAL A 93 18.94 3.88 0.71
CA VAL A 93 19.79 3.59 1.88
C VAL A 93 19.08 2.79 2.97
N ALA A 94 17.79 2.46 2.79
CA ALA A 94 16.93 1.89 3.82
C ALA A 94 17.42 0.56 4.41
N ASN A 95 18.11 -0.26 3.63
CA ASN A 95 18.56 -1.62 4.02
C ASN A 95 20.08 -1.77 4.07
N ALA A 96 20.82 -0.69 3.88
CA ALA A 96 22.28 -0.74 3.77
C ALA A 96 22.94 -0.74 5.15
N GLU A 97 23.83 -1.70 5.43
CA GLU A 97 24.67 -1.63 6.64
C GLU A 97 25.88 -0.72 6.40
N THR A 98 26.33 -0.65 5.15
CA THR A 98 27.44 0.19 4.72
C THR A 98 27.04 0.99 3.48
N ILE A 99 27.19 2.32 3.57
CA ILE A 99 26.91 3.26 2.49
C ILE A 99 28.22 3.89 2.05
N GLY A 100 28.55 3.76 0.77
CA GLY A 100 29.65 4.43 0.11
C GLY A 100 29.16 5.59 -0.74
N VAL A 101 29.72 6.77 -0.52
CA VAL A 101 29.44 7.98 -1.31
C VAL A 101 30.68 8.35 -2.13
N THR A 102 30.50 8.56 -3.43
CA THR A 102 31.55 9.02 -4.34
C THR A 102 31.21 10.42 -4.83
N VAL A 103 31.99 11.39 -4.37
CA VAL A 103 31.91 12.78 -4.83
C VAL A 103 32.87 12.96 -6.01
N PRO A 104 32.49 13.67 -7.10
CA PRO A 104 33.36 13.88 -8.24
C PRO A 104 34.72 14.48 -7.85
N GLY A 105 35.81 13.81 -8.23
CA GLY A 105 37.18 14.24 -7.90
C GLY A 105 37.71 13.73 -6.56
N PHE A 106 36.89 13.05 -5.76
CA PHE A 106 37.29 12.50 -4.46
C PHE A 106 37.26 10.98 -4.47
N ARG A 107 37.99 10.37 -3.52
CA ARG A 107 37.87 8.92 -3.30
C ARG A 107 36.52 8.60 -2.65
N PRO A 108 35.96 7.40 -2.88
CA PRO A 108 34.77 6.96 -2.17
C PRO A 108 34.96 7.02 -0.65
N MET A 109 33.94 7.50 0.05
CA MET A 109 33.92 7.69 1.50
C MET A 109 32.74 6.91 2.10
N ARG A 110 32.92 6.33 3.28
CA ARG A 110 31.80 5.76 4.05
C ARG A 110 30.95 6.90 4.59
N ALA A 111 29.63 6.78 4.51
CA ALA A 111 28.68 7.75 5.06
C ALA A 111 27.75 7.10 6.08
N GLU A 112 27.21 7.92 6.98
CA GLU A 112 26.24 7.49 8.00
C GLU A 112 24.88 8.14 7.73
N VAL A 113 23.78 7.40 7.92
CA VAL A 113 22.44 7.99 7.87
C VAL A 113 22.18 8.73 9.18
N ILE A 114 22.03 10.05 9.12
CA ILE A 114 21.78 10.88 10.32
C ILE A 114 20.31 11.31 10.45
N ALA A 115 19.53 11.26 9.37
CA ALA A 115 18.08 11.47 9.44
C ALA A 115 17.40 10.81 8.24
N TRP A 116 16.16 10.37 8.43
CA TRP A 116 15.39 9.72 7.37
C TRP A 116 13.88 9.82 7.63
N ASP A 117 13.10 9.76 6.56
CA ASP A 117 11.65 9.77 6.60
C ASP A 117 11.10 8.87 5.48
N ALA A 118 10.56 7.72 5.89
CA ALA A 118 10.02 6.73 4.96
C ALA A 118 8.75 7.20 4.25
N VAL A 119 7.99 8.14 4.83
CA VAL A 119 6.74 8.64 4.24
C VAL A 119 7.04 9.56 3.07
N THR A 120 8.03 10.44 3.22
CA THR A 120 8.47 11.35 2.15
C THR A 120 9.56 10.74 1.27
N ASP A 121 10.02 9.53 1.56
CA ASP A 121 11.14 8.87 0.89
C ASP A 121 12.43 9.72 0.86
N LEU A 122 12.78 10.35 1.98
CA LEU A 122 13.96 11.21 2.09
C LEU A 122 14.95 10.69 3.13
N ALA A 123 16.24 10.81 2.86
CA ALA A 123 17.30 10.54 3.83
C ALA A 123 18.42 11.58 3.72
N ILE A 124 19.10 11.77 4.85
CA ILE A 124 20.24 12.66 5.02
C ILE A 124 21.42 11.80 5.48
N LEU A 125 22.51 11.87 4.73
CA LEU A 125 23.76 11.22 5.05
C LEU A 125 24.77 12.26 5.56
N GLU A 126 25.61 11.86 6.50
CA GLU A 126 26.79 12.60 6.92
C GLU A 126 28.07 11.92 6.41
N LEU A 127 28.94 12.72 5.81
CA LEU A 127 30.28 12.33 5.41
C LEU A 127 31.27 12.56 6.58
N PRO A 128 32.35 11.78 6.69
CA PRO A 128 33.30 11.86 7.81
C PRO A 128 34.11 13.16 7.83
N GLY A 129 33.98 14.01 6.82
CA GLY A 129 34.62 15.31 6.73
C GLY A 129 33.96 16.18 5.66
N GLU A 130 34.24 17.47 5.72
CA GLU A 130 33.78 18.43 4.71
C GLU A 130 34.49 18.20 3.38
N ILE A 131 33.74 18.28 2.29
CA ILE A 131 34.28 18.26 0.94
C ILE A 131 34.81 19.67 0.61
N PRO A 132 36.13 19.84 0.38
CA PRO A 132 36.69 21.12 -0.01
C PRO A 132 36.05 21.64 -1.30
N ASP A 133 35.74 22.93 -1.34
CA ASP A 133 35.16 23.63 -2.49
C ASP A 133 33.82 23.06 -3.00
N ALA A 134 33.19 22.15 -2.24
CA ALA A 134 31.87 21.66 -2.56
C ALA A 134 30.84 22.78 -2.44
N ARG A 135 30.07 22.96 -3.50
CA ARG A 135 28.91 23.84 -3.46
C ARG A 135 27.76 23.13 -2.75
N VAL A 136 27.17 23.82 -1.77
CA VAL A 136 25.91 23.41 -1.18
C VAL A 136 24.79 23.83 -2.13
N LEU A 137 23.99 22.88 -2.59
CA LEU A 137 22.82 23.22 -3.40
C LEU A 137 21.71 23.78 -2.51
N GLU A 138 21.17 24.93 -2.89
CA GLU A 138 20.10 25.57 -2.16
C GLU A 138 18.80 24.79 -2.36
N ALA A 139 18.22 24.34 -1.25
CA ALA A 139 16.91 23.70 -1.20
C ALA A 139 15.85 24.76 -0.89
N ARG A 140 14.99 25.10 -1.85
CA ARG A 140 13.96 26.12 -1.65
C ARG A 140 12.58 25.50 -1.67
N ALA A 141 11.84 25.70 -0.58
CA ALA A 141 10.45 25.26 -0.48
C ALA A 141 9.46 26.08 -1.35
N ALA A 142 9.92 27.17 -1.98
CA ALA A 142 9.09 27.98 -2.86
C ALA A 142 8.48 27.08 -3.94
N GLY A 143 7.14 27.07 -3.97
CA GLY A 143 6.38 26.00 -4.60
C GLY A 143 6.70 25.88 -6.09
N PRO A 144 7.12 24.69 -6.56
CA PRO A 144 7.07 24.42 -7.98
C PRO A 144 5.66 24.72 -8.51
N HIS A 145 5.55 25.04 -9.79
CA HIS A 145 4.27 25.20 -10.45
C HIS A 145 4.25 24.33 -11.71
N ILE A 146 3.05 23.89 -12.09
CA ILE A 146 2.87 23.08 -13.30
C ILE A 146 3.33 23.89 -14.52
N GLY A 147 4.10 23.25 -15.41
CA GLY A 147 4.72 23.88 -16.58
C GLY A 147 6.11 24.48 -16.31
N MET A 148 6.56 24.54 -15.04
CA MET A 148 7.90 25.02 -14.71
C MET A 148 8.97 24.10 -15.32
N PRO A 149 9.95 24.63 -16.07
CA PRO A 149 11.10 23.86 -16.56
C PRO A 149 11.92 23.32 -15.40
N VAL A 150 12.37 22.08 -15.56
CA VAL A 150 13.21 21.39 -14.57
C VAL A 150 14.29 20.59 -15.26
N ALA A 151 15.36 20.34 -14.51
CA ALA A 151 16.37 19.37 -14.89
C ALA A 151 16.63 18.36 -13.78
N VAL A 152 17.03 17.16 -14.17
CA VAL A 152 17.44 16.08 -13.28
C VAL A 152 18.87 15.71 -13.61
N ILE A 153 19.71 15.69 -12.59
CA ILE A 153 21.09 15.23 -12.68
C ILE A 153 21.31 14.07 -11.73
N GLY A 154 22.00 13.03 -12.20
CA GLY A 154 22.23 11.83 -11.40
C GLY A 154 23.15 10.84 -12.11
N HIS A 155 23.27 9.64 -11.53
CA HIS A 155 24.17 8.58 -11.95
C HIS A 155 23.40 7.32 -12.38
N PRO A 156 22.62 7.38 -13.47
CA PRO A 156 21.82 6.23 -13.86
C PRO A 156 22.73 5.09 -14.31
N PHE A 157 22.33 3.86 -14.00
CA PHE A 157 22.97 2.64 -14.53
C PHE A 157 24.49 2.53 -14.26
N SER A 158 25.03 3.23 -13.26
CA SER A 158 26.48 3.25 -12.98
C SER A 158 27.08 1.88 -12.65
N GLN A 159 26.25 0.89 -12.28
CA GLN A 159 26.66 -0.51 -12.14
C GLN A 159 27.08 -1.18 -13.45
N TYR A 160 26.59 -0.70 -14.60
CA TYR A 160 26.98 -1.18 -15.92
C TYR A 160 28.25 -0.51 -16.42
N ALA A 161 28.44 0.77 -16.07
CA ALA A 161 29.66 1.52 -16.39
C ALA A 161 30.91 0.72 -15.96
N GLN A 162 30.90 0.18 -14.74
CA GLN A 162 32.03 -0.59 -14.19
C GLN A 162 32.28 -1.96 -14.82
N ARG A 163 31.28 -2.52 -15.51
CA ARG A 163 31.36 -3.87 -16.08
C ARG A 163 31.69 -3.86 -17.57
N LEU A 164 31.42 -2.74 -18.23
CA LEU A 164 31.58 -2.58 -19.66
C LEU A 164 32.46 -1.36 -19.89
N ASP A 165 33.76 -1.61 -20.14
CA ASP A 165 34.76 -0.55 -20.31
C ASP A 165 34.37 0.48 -21.39
N GLU A 166 33.62 0.06 -22.40
CA GLU A 166 33.10 0.90 -23.48
C GLU A 166 32.06 1.94 -23.00
N LEU A 167 31.44 1.74 -21.83
CA LEU A 167 30.44 2.63 -21.24
C LEU A 167 31.02 3.52 -20.12
N HIS A 168 32.30 3.36 -19.77
CA HIS A 168 32.98 4.25 -18.84
C HIS A 168 32.95 5.70 -19.35
N GLY A 169 32.64 6.66 -18.48
CA GLY A 169 32.48 8.06 -18.86
C GLY A 169 31.13 8.42 -19.48
N LEU A 170 30.39 7.46 -20.05
CA LEU A 170 29.06 7.67 -20.64
C LEU A 170 27.92 7.54 -19.62
N LEU A 171 28.11 6.69 -18.61
CA LEU A 171 27.15 6.44 -17.53
C LEU A 171 27.63 6.98 -16.18
N ASP A 172 28.67 7.83 -16.20
CA ASP A 172 29.19 8.48 -15.01
C ASP A 172 28.22 9.54 -14.49
N TRP A 173 27.39 10.11 -15.36
CA TRP A 173 26.33 11.08 -15.02
C TRP A 173 25.40 11.25 -16.22
N THR A 174 24.17 11.67 -15.95
CA THR A 174 23.24 12.17 -16.97
C THR A 174 22.57 13.44 -16.49
N LEU A 175 22.38 14.40 -17.39
CA LEU A 175 21.48 15.53 -17.22
C LEU A 175 20.30 15.36 -18.19
N THR A 176 19.09 15.36 -17.65
CA THR A 176 17.85 15.33 -18.44
C THR A 176 16.99 16.51 -18.07
N SER A 177 16.19 17.01 -19.00
CA SER A 177 15.31 18.17 -18.79
C SER A 177 13.86 17.81 -19.10
N GLY A 178 12.95 18.58 -18.53
CA GLY A 178 11.52 18.44 -18.69
C GLY A 178 10.78 19.59 -18.04
N ILE A 179 9.53 19.35 -17.67
CA ILE A 179 8.67 20.26 -16.92
C ILE A 179 8.03 19.55 -15.73
N VAL A 180 7.52 20.33 -14.80
CA VAL A 180 6.57 19.85 -13.79
C VAL A 180 5.22 19.58 -14.45
N GLY A 181 4.80 18.32 -14.48
CA GLY A 181 3.51 17.89 -15.08
C GLY A 181 2.34 17.84 -14.10
N GLY A 182 2.61 17.72 -12.81
CA GLY A 182 1.59 17.58 -11.77
C GLY A 182 2.20 17.59 -10.37
N MET A 183 1.39 17.86 -9.33
CA MET A 183 1.88 18.02 -7.97
C MET A 183 0.84 17.62 -6.91
N SER A 184 1.30 17.09 -5.78
CA SER A 184 0.52 16.88 -4.55
C SER A 184 1.31 17.42 -3.36
N GLU A 185 0.77 17.37 -2.13
CA GLU A 185 1.42 17.92 -0.92
C GLU A 185 2.87 17.43 -0.74
N GLY A 186 3.15 16.15 -1.02
CA GLY A 186 4.48 15.56 -0.86
C GLY A 186 5.26 15.34 -2.17
N TRP A 187 4.60 15.39 -3.32
CA TRP A 187 5.16 14.88 -4.58
C TRP A 187 5.12 15.91 -5.72
N ILE A 188 6.10 15.79 -6.61
CA ILE A 188 6.21 16.49 -7.89
C ILE A 188 6.28 15.42 -8.97
N GLN A 189 5.39 15.49 -9.96
CA GLN A 189 5.49 14.74 -11.20
C GLN A 189 6.29 15.56 -12.21
N ILE A 190 7.26 14.93 -12.85
CA ILE A 190 8.08 15.51 -13.91
C ILE A 190 8.07 14.61 -15.14
N ASP A 191 8.29 15.17 -16.32
CA ASP A 191 8.50 14.40 -17.55
C ASP A 191 9.96 14.28 -17.98
N ALA A 192 10.89 14.89 -17.22
CA ALA A 192 12.32 14.66 -17.37
C ALA A 192 12.63 13.16 -17.25
N ALA A 193 13.50 12.65 -18.12
CA ALA A 193 13.83 11.23 -18.13
C ALA A 193 14.52 10.80 -16.83
N VAL A 194 13.85 9.93 -16.07
CA VAL A 194 14.34 9.33 -14.82
C VAL A 194 14.54 7.84 -15.00
N ASN A 195 15.75 7.37 -14.69
CA ASN A 195 16.15 5.97 -14.79
C ASN A 195 16.69 5.43 -13.46
N PRO A 196 16.76 4.09 -13.28
CA PRO A 196 17.43 3.49 -12.13
C PRO A 196 18.84 4.09 -11.93
N GLY A 197 19.10 4.60 -10.72
CA GLY A 197 20.32 5.33 -10.35
C GLY A 197 20.15 6.84 -10.23
N ASN A 198 19.11 7.45 -10.84
CA ASN A 198 18.77 8.86 -10.59
C ASN A 198 18.10 9.08 -9.23
N SER A 199 17.51 8.05 -8.63
CA SER A 199 16.88 8.12 -7.31
C SER A 199 17.82 8.73 -6.27
N GLY A 200 17.34 9.74 -5.56
CA GLY A 200 18.06 10.57 -4.60
C GLY A 200 18.77 11.78 -5.21
N GLY A 201 18.88 11.89 -6.52
CA GLY A 201 19.41 13.06 -7.22
C GLY A 201 18.48 14.27 -7.14
N PRO A 202 18.99 15.49 -7.34
CA PRO A 202 18.19 16.70 -7.26
C PRO A 202 17.32 16.89 -8.53
N VAL A 203 16.10 17.37 -8.30
CA VAL A 203 15.30 18.07 -9.33
C VAL A 203 15.59 19.55 -9.19
N LEU A 204 16.13 20.14 -10.25
CA LEU A 204 16.66 21.50 -10.29
C LEU A 204 15.74 22.41 -11.10
N ALA A 205 15.51 23.62 -10.59
CA ALA A 205 15.00 24.74 -11.35
C ALA A 205 16.10 25.35 -12.24
N GLU A 206 15.73 26.25 -13.16
CA GLU A 206 16.67 26.90 -14.09
C GLU A 206 17.80 27.66 -13.40
N ASP A 207 17.56 28.20 -12.21
CA ASP A 207 18.54 28.93 -11.39
C ASP A 207 19.49 28.02 -10.58
N GLY A 208 19.32 26.70 -10.68
CA GLY A 208 20.07 25.70 -9.92
C GLY A 208 19.57 25.44 -8.51
N THR A 209 18.42 26.01 -8.13
CA THR A 209 17.74 25.69 -6.88
C THR A 209 17.14 24.29 -6.94
N VAL A 210 17.31 23.51 -5.87
CA VAL A 210 16.68 22.20 -5.74
C VAL A 210 15.22 22.39 -5.30
N ILE A 211 14.29 21.84 -6.07
CA ILE A 211 12.85 21.87 -5.78
C ILE A 211 12.30 20.51 -5.35
N GLY A 212 13.04 19.43 -5.63
CA GLY A 212 12.69 18.08 -5.20
C GLY A 212 13.86 17.11 -5.23
N VAL A 213 13.62 15.91 -4.73
CA VAL A 213 14.55 14.78 -4.73
C VAL A 213 13.92 13.66 -5.53
N VAL A 214 14.59 13.20 -6.60
CA VAL A 214 14.08 12.12 -7.45
C VAL A 214 13.86 10.88 -6.60
N SER A 215 12.72 10.24 -6.73
CA SER A 215 12.37 9.06 -5.93
C SER A 215 12.01 7.88 -6.82
N ALA A 216 11.11 8.08 -7.78
CA ALA A 216 10.63 6.98 -8.59
C ALA A 216 10.24 7.37 -10.01
N ARG A 217 9.91 6.35 -10.80
CA ARG A 217 9.30 6.48 -12.13
C ARG A 217 8.17 5.47 -12.25
N LEU A 218 7.19 5.77 -13.10
CA LEU A 218 6.17 4.81 -13.48
C LEU A 218 6.76 3.78 -14.45
N ASN A 219 6.90 2.52 -14.02
CA ASN A 219 7.41 1.46 -14.89
C ASN A 219 6.48 1.27 -16.11
N ARG A 220 7.08 1.13 -17.30
CA ARG A 220 6.39 1.02 -18.60
C ARG A 220 5.59 2.27 -19.02
N ALA A 221 5.85 3.41 -18.40
CA ALA A 221 5.47 4.72 -18.93
C ALA A 221 6.74 5.54 -19.17
N GLU A 222 6.78 6.23 -20.32
CA GLU A 222 7.84 7.17 -20.66
C GLU A 222 7.41 8.57 -20.24
N GLY A 223 8.33 9.40 -19.74
CA GLY A 223 8.03 10.78 -19.35
C GLY A 223 7.14 10.92 -18.10
N ILE A 224 7.12 9.94 -17.20
CA ILE A 224 6.42 10.03 -15.91
C ILE A 224 7.37 9.66 -14.76
N GLY A 225 8.06 10.67 -14.25
CA GLY A 225 8.93 10.62 -13.08
C GLY A 225 8.29 11.29 -11.87
N PHE A 226 8.73 10.89 -10.66
CA PHE A 226 8.28 11.44 -9.40
C PHE A 226 9.44 11.85 -8.51
N ALA A 227 9.27 12.99 -7.84
CA ALA A 227 10.21 13.51 -6.87
C ALA A 227 9.50 13.95 -5.59
N SER A 228 10.14 13.70 -4.46
CA SER A 228 9.72 14.19 -3.15
C SER A 228 10.00 15.68 -3.07
N ARG A 229 9.08 16.47 -2.51
CA ARG A 229 9.28 17.92 -2.37
C ARG A 229 10.43 18.24 -1.41
N VAL A 230 11.27 19.19 -1.81
CA VAL A 230 12.49 19.55 -1.07
C VAL A 230 12.22 20.16 0.31
N GLY A 231 11.03 20.76 0.51
CA GLY A 231 10.70 21.45 1.77
C GLY A 231 10.75 20.55 3.00
N ALA A 232 10.58 19.23 2.83
CA ALA A 232 10.68 18.26 3.92
C ALA A 232 12.13 18.03 4.38
N LEU A 233 13.16 18.35 3.58
CA LEU A 233 14.57 18.15 3.96
C LEU A 233 14.99 19.01 5.14
N SER A 234 14.60 20.29 5.19
CA SER A 234 14.97 21.17 6.32
C SER A 234 14.36 20.68 7.62
N ALA A 235 13.06 20.34 7.60
CA ALA A 235 12.37 19.76 8.76
C ALA A 235 12.92 18.37 9.14
N LEU A 236 13.43 17.60 8.17
CA LEU A 236 14.11 16.35 8.45
C LEU A 236 15.49 16.57 9.11
N MET A 237 16.22 17.58 8.65
CA MET A 237 17.54 17.94 9.18
C MET A 237 17.46 18.44 10.63
N GLU A 238 16.43 19.21 10.98
CA GLU A 238 16.18 19.65 12.35
C GLU A 238 15.93 18.48 13.33
N ARG A 239 15.55 17.30 12.83
CA ARG A 239 15.34 16.08 13.62
C ARG A 239 16.60 15.24 13.78
N ALA A 240 17.71 15.58 13.13
CA ALA A 240 18.98 14.85 13.21
C ALA A 240 19.70 15.10 14.56
N PRO A 241 20.48 14.13 15.09
CA PRO A 241 20.67 12.78 14.58
C PRO A 241 19.55 11.82 15.02
N MET A 242 19.07 11.02 14.07
CA MET A 242 18.14 9.92 14.30
C MET A 242 18.91 8.60 14.38
N ALA A 243 18.32 7.57 15.01
CA ALA A 243 18.86 6.22 14.91
C ALA A 243 18.92 5.80 13.42
N PRO A 244 19.98 5.11 12.97
CA PRO A 244 20.06 4.58 11.62
C PRO A 244 18.79 3.76 11.31
N PRO A 245 18.32 3.71 10.06
CA PRO A 245 17.24 2.80 9.70
C PRO A 245 17.68 1.38 10.07
N GLY A 246 17.06 0.86 11.14
CA GLY A 246 17.42 -0.47 11.63
C GLY A 246 17.03 -1.51 10.59
N THR A 247 17.82 -2.59 10.48
CA THR A 247 17.51 -3.82 9.73
C THR A 247 16.22 -4.54 10.20
N SER A 248 15.48 -3.92 11.12
CA SER A 248 14.15 -4.31 11.55
C SER A 248 13.36 -3.05 11.93
N VAL A 249 12.83 -2.36 10.93
CA VAL A 249 11.69 -1.47 11.20
C VAL A 249 10.54 -2.39 11.59
N ILE A 250 10.25 -2.50 12.88
CA ILE A 250 8.94 -2.97 13.33
C ILE A 250 7.98 -1.89 12.85
N GLU A 251 7.51 -2.02 11.61
CA GLU A 251 6.32 -1.33 11.18
C GLU A 251 5.21 -1.95 12.03
N GLN A 252 4.86 -1.27 13.11
CA GLN A 252 3.71 -1.62 13.93
C GLN A 252 2.50 -1.44 13.01
N ASP A 253 2.09 -2.52 12.34
CA ASP A 253 0.80 -2.56 11.67
C ASP A 253 -0.24 -2.34 12.77
N LYS A 254 -0.82 -1.13 12.75
CA LYS A 254 -1.86 -0.67 13.66
C LYS A 254 -2.98 -1.71 13.69
N PHE A 255 -3.52 -1.93 14.88
CA PHE A 255 -4.67 -2.77 15.20
C PHE A 255 -5.64 -2.94 14.01
N GLU A 256 -5.84 -4.17 13.52
CA GLU A 256 -6.75 -4.48 12.44
C GLU A 256 -8.13 -4.86 13.02
N LEU A 257 -9.17 -4.08 12.71
CA LEU A 257 -10.57 -4.40 12.99
C LEU A 257 -11.26 -4.87 11.71
N GLY A 258 -11.37 -6.18 11.50
CA GLY A 258 -12.06 -6.75 10.35
C GLY A 258 -13.52 -7.09 10.63
N PHE A 259 -14.41 -6.86 9.67
CA PHE A 259 -15.75 -7.44 9.65
C PHE A 259 -15.78 -8.58 8.64
N MET A 260 -16.32 -9.74 9.01
CA MET A 260 -16.39 -10.87 8.09
C MET A 260 -17.80 -11.02 7.52
N VAL A 261 -17.85 -11.29 6.22
CA VAL A 261 -19.04 -11.77 5.51
C VAL A 261 -18.65 -13.09 4.86
N GLY A 262 -18.83 -14.19 5.59
CA GLY A 262 -18.60 -15.53 5.04
C GLY A 262 -19.80 -15.94 4.17
N TRP A 263 -19.55 -16.29 2.92
CA TRP A 263 -20.52 -17.00 2.07
C TRP A 263 -20.10 -18.47 2.01
N ASP A 264 -20.65 -19.26 2.93
CA ASP A 264 -20.85 -20.71 2.77
C ASP A 264 -22.38 -20.93 2.69
N GLN A 265 -22.87 -22.17 2.70
CA GLN A 265 -24.27 -22.49 2.94
C GLN A 265 -24.79 -21.88 4.28
N SER A 266 -23.88 -21.51 5.20
CA SER A 266 -24.13 -20.67 6.39
C SER A 266 -23.67 -19.23 6.19
N THR A 267 -24.58 -18.26 6.32
CA THR A 267 -24.20 -16.84 6.47
C THR A 267 -23.75 -16.59 7.91
N LEU A 268 -22.47 -16.85 8.21
CA LEU A 268 -21.86 -16.45 9.49
C LEU A 268 -21.43 -14.99 9.42
N THR A 269 -21.79 -14.22 10.45
CA THR A 269 -21.42 -12.81 10.59
C THR A 269 -20.75 -12.57 11.92
N GLY A 270 -19.76 -11.67 11.95
CA GLY A 270 -19.01 -11.40 13.16
C GLY A 270 -17.84 -10.46 12.94
N PHE A 271 -16.98 -10.38 13.96
CA PHE A 271 -15.83 -9.48 13.97
C PHE A 271 -14.55 -10.28 14.20
N MET A 272 -13.48 -9.86 13.53
CA MET A 272 -12.12 -10.31 13.79
C MET A 272 -11.29 -9.13 14.28
N LEU A 273 -10.49 -9.38 15.30
CA LEU A 273 -9.49 -8.47 15.82
C LEU A 273 -8.13 -9.07 15.55
N GLY A 274 -7.25 -8.28 14.94
CA GLY A 274 -5.93 -8.75 14.58
C GLY A 274 -4.86 -7.70 14.76
N GLY A 275 -3.62 -8.17 14.83
CA GLY A 275 -2.44 -7.33 14.83
C GLY A 275 -1.34 -8.02 14.04
N GLY A 276 -0.45 -7.23 13.47
CA GLY A 276 0.65 -7.73 12.68
C GLY A 276 1.94 -6.98 12.94
N ALA A 277 3.03 -7.61 12.55
CA ALA A 277 4.33 -6.98 12.46
C ALA A 277 4.94 -7.30 11.10
N VAL A 278 5.65 -6.35 10.52
CA VAL A 278 6.42 -6.59 9.29
C VAL A 278 7.89 -6.72 9.66
N PHE A 279 8.47 -7.85 9.31
CA PHE A 279 9.90 -8.11 9.49
C PHE A 279 10.65 -7.80 8.20
N PHE A 280 11.83 -7.19 8.33
CA PHE A 280 12.72 -6.88 7.20
C PHE A 280 12.01 -6.11 6.06
N GLN A 281 10.98 -5.31 6.38
CA GLN A 281 10.10 -4.59 5.44
C GLN A 281 9.37 -5.43 4.39
N SER A 282 9.63 -6.73 4.32
CA SER A 282 9.13 -7.63 3.29
C SER A 282 8.29 -8.79 3.84
N PHE A 283 8.36 -9.09 5.14
CA PHE A 283 7.71 -10.27 5.70
C PHE A 283 6.64 -9.90 6.72
N PRO A 284 5.40 -9.62 6.29
CA PRO A 284 4.28 -9.46 7.21
C PRO A 284 3.99 -10.79 7.92
N LEU A 285 3.84 -10.72 9.23
CA LEU A 285 3.27 -11.75 10.09
C LEU A 285 2.01 -11.19 10.76
N ARG A 286 0.90 -11.90 10.69
CA ARG A 286 -0.38 -11.48 11.27
C ARG A 286 -0.98 -12.56 12.13
N LEU A 287 -1.60 -12.13 13.23
CA LEU A 287 -2.46 -12.95 14.06
C LEU A 287 -3.83 -12.30 14.12
N ARG A 288 -4.88 -13.07 13.85
CA ARG A 288 -6.27 -12.63 14.00
C ARG A 288 -7.05 -13.61 14.87
N LEU A 289 -7.93 -13.05 15.68
CA LEU A 289 -8.88 -13.77 16.52
C LEU A 289 -10.27 -13.25 16.20
N GLY A 290 -11.29 -14.10 16.17
CA GLY A 290 -12.63 -13.57 16.10
C GLY A 290 -13.74 -14.50 16.47
N LEU A 291 -14.90 -13.87 16.49
CA LEU A 291 -16.15 -14.42 16.98
C LEU A 291 -17.17 -14.21 15.89
N LEU A 292 -17.76 -15.30 15.41
CA LEU A 292 -18.85 -15.27 14.45
C LEU A 292 -20.04 -16.02 15.00
N ASN A 293 -21.22 -15.59 14.57
CA ASN A 293 -22.44 -16.32 14.81
C ASN A 293 -23.30 -16.37 13.54
N GLY A 294 -24.13 -17.39 13.42
CA GLY A 294 -25.12 -17.45 12.35
C GLY A 294 -26.16 -18.54 12.56
N ASN A 295 -27.20 -18.48 11.74
CA ASN A 295 -28.32 -19.40 11.75
C ASN A 295 -28.53 -19.99 10.36
N GLU A 296 -28.82 -21.28 10.30
CA GLU A 296 -29.24 -21.97 9.09
C GLU A 296 -30.61 -22.61 9.30
N THR A 297 -31.48 -22.48 8.31
CA THR A 297 -32.72 -23.26 8.23
C THR A 297 -32.52 -24.32 7.16
N MET A 298 -32.59 -25.60 7.53
CA MET A 298 -32.34 -26.69 6.60
C MET A 298 -33.65 -27.26 6.08
N THR A 299 -33.87 -27.19 4.76
CA THR A 299 -35.09 -27.72 4.13
C THR A 299 -34.90 -29.19 3.76
N GLY A 300 -35.77 -30.07 4.26
CA GLY A 300 -35.76 -31.50 3.89
C GLY A 300 -34.83 -32.40 4.72
N SER A 301 -34.33 -31.91 5.86
CA SER A 301 -33.54 -32.70 6.83
C SER A 301 -34.30 -32.87 8.16
N GLU A 302 -33.87 -33.81 9.01
CA GLU A 302 -34.40 -33.97 10.38
C GLU A 302 -34.08 -32.76 11.29
N VAL A 303 -33.04 -32.01 10.92
CA VAL A 303 -32.65 -30.75 11.57
C VAL A 303 -33.46 -29.62 10.95
N ILE A 304 -34.22 -28.91 11.79
CA ILE A 304 -35.07 -27.79 11.34
C ILE A 304 -34.27 -26.49 11.34
N GLN A 305 -33.49 -26.28 12.40
CA GLN A 305 -32.72 -25.07 12.61
C GLN A 305 -31.37 -25.43 13.23
N ARG A 306 -30.31 -24.78 12.72
CA ARG A 306 -28.96 -24.88 13.26
C ARG A 306 -28.48 -23.49 13.66
N HIS A 307 -27.97 -23.37 14.87
CA HIS A 307 -27.25 -22.20 15.35
C HIS A 307 -25.77 -22.54 15.47
N ILE A 308 -24.90 -21.63 15.04
CA ILE A 308 -23.45 -21.83 15.05
C ILE A 308 -22.80 -20.61 15.71
N ASP A 309 -22.03 -20.85 16.76
CA ASP A 309 -21.07 -19.90 17.31
C ASP A 309 -19.65 -20.37 16.96
N ARG A 310 -18.88 -19.53 16.26
CA ARG A 310 -17.55 -19.85 15.76
C ARG A 310 -16.49 -18.97 16.39
N TYR A 311 -15.43 -19.64 16.88
CA TYR A 311 -14.21 -19.01 17.37
C TYR A 311 -13.10 -19.26 16.35
N ALA A 312 -12.63 -18.22 15.69
CA ALA A 312 -11.63 -18.31 14.63
C ALA A 312 -10.26 -17.82 15.13
N ILE A 313 -9.22 -18.60 14.86
CA ILE A 313 -7.82 -18.21 15.07
C ILE A 313 -7.11 -18.33 13.72
N GLU A 314 -6.46 -17.25 13.28
CA GLU A 314 -5.78 -17.19 11.99
C GLU A 314 -4.37 -16.65 12.17
N VAL A 315 -3.40 -17.33 11.59
CA VAL A 315 -2.01 -16.89 11.50
C VAL A 315 -1.61 -16.83 10.04
N GLU A 316 -1.11 -15.69 9.59
CA GLU A 316 -0.64 -15.49 8.23
C GLU A 316 0.80 -14.99 8.21
N ALA A 317 1.61 -15.54 7.31
CA ALA A 317 2.93 -15.03 7.00
C ALA A 317 3.03 -14.82 5.50
N GLY A 318 3.66 -13.73 5.08
CA GLY A 318 3.66 -13.38 3.66
C GLY A 318 4.91 -12.71 3.17
N TYR A 319 4.84 -12.29 1.91
CA TYR A 319 5.82 -11.44 1.28
C TYR A 319 5.15 -10.17 0.74
N ARG A 320 5.72 -9.01 1.06
CA ARG A 320 5.29 -7.70 0.60
C ARG A 320 6.01 -7.37 -0.71
N LEU A 321 5.23 -7.33 -1.79
CA LEU A 321 5.67 -6.91 -3.10
C LEU A 321 5.50 -5.38 -3.21
N PRO A 322 6.59 -4.61 -3.33
CA PRO A 322 6.47 -3.18 -3.64
C PRO A 322 5.93 -3.05 -5.08
N PHE A 323 4.80 -2.36 -5.23
CA PHE A 323 4.14 -2.20 -6.52
C PHE A 323 4.34 -0.77 -7.06
N PHE A 324 4.26 0.23 -6.17
CA PHE A 324 4.52 1.65 -6.44
C PHE A 324 5.00 2.39 -5.17
N VAL A 325 5.47 3.63 -5.31
CA VAL A 325 5.81 4.51 -4.19
C VAL A 325 4.64 4.61 -3.22
N GLY A 326 4.84 4.16 -1.98
CA GLY A 326 3.81 4.13 -0.94
C GLY A 326 2.72 3.07 -1.10
N MET A 327 2.74 2.26 -2.17
CA MET A 327 1.78 1.17 -2.38
C MET A 327 2.48 -0.18 -2.48
N SER A 328 2.10 -1.08 -1.58
CA SER A 328 2.55 -2.46 -1.60
C SER A 328 1.36 -3.42 -1.68
N VAL A 329 1.59 -4.55 -2.35
CA VAL A 329 0.69 -5.70 -2.31
C VAL A 329 1.39 -6.78 -1.50
N SER A 330 0.79 -7.20 -0.40
CA SER A 330 1.29 -8.36 0.35
C SER A 330 0.53 -9.59 -0.07
N VAL A 331 1.25 -10.66 -0.39
CA VAL A 331 0.68 -12.01 -0.57
C VAL A 331 1.03 -12.80 0.67
N LEU A 332 0.03 -13.27 1.40
CA LEU A 332 0.20 -14.01 2.63
C LEU A 332 -0.35 -15.42 2.49
N LEU A 333 0.37 -16.37 3.06
CA LEU A 333 -0.08 -17.73 3.25
C LEU A 333 -0.39 -17.91 4.73
N GLY A 334 -1.55 -18.47 5.03
CA GLY A 334 -2.02 -18.60 6.39
C GLY A 334 -2.55 -19.98 6.70
N ALA A 335 -2.57 -20.27 8.00
CA ALA A 335 -3.31 -21.36 8.57
C ALA A 335 -4.35 -20.78 9.53
N ALA A 336 -5.54 -21.37 9.52
CA ALA A 336 -6.59 -21.02 10.45
C ALA A 336 -7.17 -22.27 11.10
N ILE A 337 -7.69 -22.11 12.31
CA ILE A 337 -8.48 -23.12 12.99
C ILE A 337 -9.76 -22.41 13.45
N ASP A 338 -10.88 -22.88 12.94
CA ASP A 338 -12.20 -22.47 13.42
C ASP A 338 -12.73 -23.55 14.39
N VAL A 339 -13.20 -23.13 15.55
CA VAL A 339 -13.90 -23.99 16.50
C VAL A 339 -15.37 -23.62 16.50
N ASP A 340 -16.22 -24.55 16.10
CA ASP A 340 -17.67 -24.38 15.98
C ASP A 340 -18.37 -25.03 17.17
N LEU A 341 -19.16 -24.23 17.89
CA LEU A 341 -20.21 -24.71 18.77
C LEU A 341 -21.52 -24.73 17.97
N ILE A 342 -21.99 -25.93 17.66
CA ILE A 342 -23.17 -26.14 16.82
C ILE A 342 -24.32 -26.61 17.69
N GLU A 343 -25.43 -25.88 17.65
CA GLU A 343 -26.67 -26.27 18.29
C GLU A 343 -27.72 -26.62 17.22
N ASP A 344 -28.00 -27.91 17.09
CA ASP A 344 -29.03 -28.43 16.18
C ASP A 344 -30.37 -28.54 16.91
N THR A 345 -31.42 -27.99 16.32
CA THR A 345 -32.81 -28.17 16.75
C THR A 345 -33.51 -29.14 15.81
N ARG A 346 -33.92 -30.31 16.33
CA ARG A 346 -34.49 -31.41 15.55
C ARG A 346 -35.92 -31.70 15.96
N ALA A 347 -36.78 -32.02 14.99
CA ALA A 347 -38.09 -32.58 15.26
C ALA A 347 -37.99 -34.10 15.26
N VAL A 348 -38.15 -34.71 16.43
CA VAL A 348 -38.13 -36.16 16.60
C VAL A 348 -39.55 -36.65 16.81
N ALA A 349 -39.97 -37.61 16.00
CA ALA A 349 -41.22 -38.33 16.21
C ALA A 349 -41.09 -39.22 17.45
N VAL A 350 -41.95 -39.01 18.44
CA VAL A 350 -42.01 -39.81 19.67
C VAL A 350 -43.29 -40.64 19.64
N ASP A 351 -43.14 -41.94 19.85
CA ASP A 351 -44.24 -42.85 20.15
C ASP A 351 -44.63 -42.65 21.62
N ASP A 352 -45.82 -42.09 21.87
CA ASP A 352 -46.30 -41.79 23.22
C ASP A 352 -46.93 -43.00 23.91
N GLY A 353 -46.87 -44.18 23.28
CA GLY A 353 -47.42 -45.43 23.82
C GLY A 353 -48.95 -45.44 23.91
N SER A 354 -49.63 -44.42 23.37
CA SER A 354 -51.10 -44.35 23.34
C SER A 354 -51.72 -45.30 22.31
N CYS A 355 -50.90 -45.86 21.41
CA CYS A 355 -51.33 -46.79 20.38
C CYS A 355 -50.93 -48.23 20.72
N THR A 356 -51.94 -49.09 20.92
CA THR A 356 -51.73 -50.55 21.07
C THR A 356 -51.91 -51.20 19.70
N PRO A 357 -50.86 -51.73 19.05
CA PRO A 357 -50.99 -52.29 17.70
C PRO A 357 -51.88 -53.54 17.74
N THR A 358 -52.89 -53.60 16.87
CA THR A 358 -53.67 -54.82 16.62
C THR A 358 -53.38 -55.34 15.23
N ALA A 359 -53.59 -56.64 14.98
CA ALA A 359 -53.30 -57.28 13.69
C ALA A 359 -54.06 -56.66 12.50
N ALA A 360 -55.08 -55.83 12.74
CA ALA A 360 -55.88 -55.15 11.72
C ALA A 360 -55.47 -53.68 11.46
N ALA A 361 -54.68 -53.06 12.34
CA ALA A 361 -54.29 -51.65 12.22
C ALA A 361 -52.92 -51.41 12.89
N PRO A 362 -51.81 -51.44 12.13
CA PRO A 362 -50.52 -51.01 12.65
C PRO A 362 -50.58 -49.50 12.95
N CYS A 363 -49.97 -49.09 14.06
CA CYS A 363 -49.81 -47.68 14.43
C CYS A 363 -48.90 -47.01 13.39
N THR A 364 -49.48 -46.32 12.41
CA THR A 364 -48.74 -45.77 11.26
C THR A 364 -48.49 -44.27 11.35
N THR A 365 -48.94 -43.60 12.42
CA THR A 365 -48.76 -42.16 12.62
C THR A 365 -48.06 -41.87 13.93
N PRO A 366 -46.94 -41.13 13.94
CA PRO A 366 -46.31 -40.68 15.17
C PRO A 366 -47.23 -39.74 15.93
N VAL A 367 -47.37 -39.95 17.24
CA VAL A 367 -48.40 -39.31 18.06
C VAL A 367 -47.91 -38.00 18.71
N ALA A 368 -46.60 -37.77 18.78
CA ALA A 368 -46.03 -36.49 19.21
C ALA A 368 -44.74 -36.14 18.44
N ILE A 369 -44.54 -34.86 18.12
CA ILE A 369 -43.25 -34.33 17.65
C ILE A 369 -42.61 -33.63 18.84
N THR A 370 -41.47 -34.14 19.31
CA THR A 370 -40.67 -33.48 20.34
C THR A 370 -39.50 -32.75 19.71
N VAL A 371 -39.23 -31.55 20.19
CA VAL A 371 -38.05 -30.79 19.78
C VAL A 371 -36.88 -31.22 20.65
N GLN A 372 -35.84 -31.76 20.03
CA GLN A 372 -34.58 -32.07 20.71
C GLN A 372 -33.51 -31.05 20.31
N LYS A 373 -32.71 -30.61 21.29
CA LYS A 373 -31.56 -29.76 21.09
C LYS A 373 -30.30 -30.59 21.31
N GLU A 374 -29.42 -30.62 20.33
CA GLU A 374 -28.15 -31.32 20.41
C GLU A 374 -27.01 -30.32 20.20
N THR A 375 -26.01 -30.34 21.09
CA THR A 375 -24.84 -29.48 20.99
C THR A 375 -23.63 -30.32 20.59
N ARG A 376 -22.89 -29.86 19.58
CA ARG A 376 -21.66 -30.49 19.10
C ARG A 376 -20.55 -29.47 19.01
N VAL A 377 -19.32 -29.94 19.16
CA VAL A 377 -18.11 -29.13 18.95
C VAL A 377 -17.37 -29.70 17.75
N GLY A 378 -17.06 -28.83 16.79
CA GLY A 378 -16.25 -29.16 15.62
C GLY A 378 -15.01 -28.29 15.54
N ALA A 379 -13.90 -28.83 15.04
CA ALA A 379 -12.71 -28.08 14.71
C ALA A 379 -12.46 -28.16 13.20
N ARG A 380 -12.21 -27.03 12.54
CA ARG A 380 -12.04 -26.96 11.08
C ARG A 380 -10.69 -26.32 10.76
N PRO A 381 -9.65 -27.13 10.50
CA PRO A 381 -8.37 -26.61 10.07
C PRO A 381 -8.46 -26.15 8.62
N GLN A 382 -7.89 -24.97 8.35
CA GLN A 382 -7.96 -24.30 7.05
C GLN A 382 -6.56 -23.84 6.62
N LEU A 383 -6.31 -23.89 5.31
CA LEU A 383 -5.17 -23.23 4.68
C LEU A 383 -5.67 -22.12 3.77
N GLY A 384 -5.02 -20.96 3.86
CA GLY A 384 -5.48 -19.77 3.16
C GLY A 384 -4.40 -19.01 2.42
N LEU A 385 -4.84 -18.31 1.39
CA LEU A 385 -4.07 -17.29 0.69
C LEU A 385 -4.80 -15.96 0.86
N SER A 386 -4.08 -14.92 1.27
CA SER A 386 -4.64 -13.58 1.32
C SER A 386 -3.79 -12.56 0.58
N ALA A 387 -4.45 -11.54 0.06
CA ALA A 387 -3.83 -10.40 -0.59
C ALA A 387 -4.22 -9.13 0.16
N THR A 388 -3.25 -8.26 0.43
CA THR A 388 -3.50 -6.96 1.06
C THR A 388 -2.94 -5.83 0.23
N VAL A 389 -3.75 -4.81 -0.03
CA VAL A 389 -3.32 -3.58 -0.71
C VAL A 389 -3.14 -2.47 0.33
N PHE A 390 -1.89 -2.08 0.58
CA PHE A 390 -1.52 -1.20 1.70
C PHE A 390 -2.21 0.17 1.66
N PHE A 391 -2.40 0.75 0.47
CA PHE A 391 -3.00 2.09 0.31
C PHE A 391 -4.45 2.15 0.79
N PHE A 392 -5.25 1.13 0.48
CA PHE A 392 -6.67 1.05 0.84
C PHE A 392 -6.94 0.25 2.10
N ARG A 393 -5.91 -0.39 2.67
CA ARG A 393 -6.02 -1.25 3.85
C ARG A 393 -7.10 -2.32 3.72
N LEU A 394 -7.32 -2.76 2.49
CA LEU A 394 -8.28 -3.80 2.15
C LEU A 394 -7.50 -5.11 2.00
N SER A 395 -7.95 -6.13 2.72
CA SER A 395 -7.43 -7.49 2.56
C SER A 395 -8.55 -8.43 2.18
N TYR A 396 -8.22 -9.38 1.31
CA TYR A 396 -9.10 -10.47 0.94
C TYR A 396 -8.37 -11.78 1.22
N ALA A 397 -9.03 -12.70 1.91
CA ALA A 397 -8.52 -14.03 2.16
C ALA A 397 -9.46 -15.09 1.60
N PHE A 398 -8.83 -16.08 0.96
CA PHE A 398 -9.43 -17.32 0.54
C PHE A 398 -8.89 -18.43 1.43
N GLN A 399 -9.75 -19.27 1.97
CA GLN A 399 -9.38 -20.42 2.81
C GLN A 399 -10.08 -21.68 2.34
N ALA A 400 -9.32 -22.77 2.23
CA ALA A 400 -9.82 -24.11 1.94
C ALA A 400 -9.91 -24.92 3.23
N ASP A 401 -11.06 -25.55 3.46
CA ASP A 401 -11.25 -26.51 4.55
C ASP A 401 -10.52 -27.82 4.20
N LEU A 402 -9.64 -28.28 5.10
CA LEU A 402 -8.82 -29.47 4.85
C LEU A 402 -9.58 -30.78 5.06
N GLU A 403 -10.70 -30.76 5.78
CA GLU A 403 -11.55 -31.94 5.97
C GLU A 403 -12.64 -32.02 4.90
N GLN A 404 -13.01 -30.89 4.31
CA GLN A 404 -14.06 -30.78 3.29
C GLN A 404 -13.63 -29.85 2.14
N PHE A 405 -12.75 -30.33 1.26
CA PHE A 405 -12.16 -29.53 0.17
C PHE A 405 -13.13 -28.86 -0.80
N ASP A 406 -14.37 -29.37 -0.92
CA ASP A 406 -15.42 -28.73 -1.74
C ASP A 406 -16.05 -27.50 -1.05
N HIS A 407 -15.69 -27.23 0.21
CA HIS A 407 -16.12 -26.06 0.97
C HIS A 407 -14.97 -25.06 1.09
N SER A 408 -15.18 -23.87 0.54
CA SER A 408 -14.23 -22.75 0.65
C SER A 408 -14.84 -21.59 1.42
N VAL A 409 -14.00 -20.93 2.21
CA VAL A 409 -14.37 -19.79 3.04
C VAL A 409 -13.69 -18.55 2.48
N HIS A 410 -14.50 -17.53 2.21
CA HIS A 410 -14.02 -16.25 1.73
C HIS A 410 -14.18 -15.20 2.84
N ARG A 411 -13.12 -14.42 3.10
CA ARG A 411 -13.10 -13.40 4.15
C ARG A 411 -12.62 -12.07 3.59
N PHE A 412 -13.30 -10.99 3.98
CA PHE A 412 -12.91 -9.61 3.66
C PHE A 412 -12.48 -8.93 4.94
N TYR A 413 -11.42 -8.14 4.89
CA TYR A 413 -10.92 -7.38 6.02
C TYR A 413 -10.67 -5.93 5.62
N VAL A 414 -10.96 -5.03 6.55
CA VAL A 414 -10.65 -3.60 6.43
C VAL A 414 -9.81 -3.22 7.64
N ALA A 415 -8.55 -2.83 7.48
CA ALA A 415 -7.76 -2.38 8.62
C ALA A 415 -8.06 -0.91 8.94
N VAL A 416 -8.54 -0.64 10.16
CA VAL A 416 -8.81 0.71 10.66
C VAL A 416 -7.62 1.16 11.49
N ALA A 417 -6.97 2.27 11.14
CA ALA A 417 -5.96 2.87 12.02
C ALA A 417 -6.65 3.41 13.28
N LEU A 418 -6.33 2.83 14.44
CA LEU A 418 -6.53 3.49 15.74
C LEU A 418 -5.25 4.21 16.17
#